data_AF-A0A1I6LN90-F1
#
_entry.id   AF-A0A1I6LN90-F1
#
_cell.length_a   1.000
_cell.length_b   1.000
_cell.length_c   1.000
_cell.angle_alpha   90.00
_cell.angle_beta   90.00
_cell.angle_gamma   90.00
#
_symmetry.space_group_name_H-M   'P 1'
#
loop_
_entity.id
_entity.type
_entity.pdbx_description
1 polymer ?
#
loop_
_entity_poly.entity_id
_entity_poly.type
_entity_poly.pdbx_seq_one_letter_code
_entity_poly.pdbx_strand_id
1 'polypeptide(L)' 'MAIIQWITRVFIDVFGITHPTPEQERTATRFIGALLGIIAAGMILIVFLIYKLSHRAF' A
#
# COMPACT_ATOMS: atom_id res chain seq x y z
N MET A 1 0.54 -10.42 13.44
CA MET A 1 1.47 -9.29 13.24
C MET A 1 2.63 -9.22 14.23
N ALA A 2 2.61 -9.91 15.38
CA ALA A 2 3.66 -9.78 16.40
C ALA A 2 5.04 -10.37 16.00
N ILE A 3 5.06 -11.53 15.33
CA ILE A 3 6.31 -12.21 14.95
C ILE A 3 7.07 -11.44 13.86
N ILE A 4 6.35 -10.93 12.85
CA ILE A 4 6.97 -10.16 11.75
C ILE A 4 7.61 -8.89 12.31
N GLN A 5 6.92 -8.17 13.20
CA GLN A 5 7.48 -6.98 13.84
C GLN A 5 8.70 -7.29 14.72
N TRP A 6 8.72 -8.45 15.38
CA TRP A 6 9.86 -8.88 16.19
C TRP A 6 11.09 -9.19 15.32
N ILE A 7 10.91 -9.95 14.22
CA ILE A 7 12.00 -10.25 13.27
C ILE A 7 12.55 -8.96 12.66
N THR A 8 11.67 -8.04 12.25
CA THR A 8 12.08 -6.75 11.69
C THR A 8 12.89 -5.93 12.70
N ARG A 9 12.48 -5.85 13.98
CA ARG A 9 13.27 -5.13 15.00
C ARG A 9 14.65 -5.75 15.22
N VAL A 10 14.73 -7.07 15.38
CA VAL A 10 16.00 -7.79 15.54
C VAL A 10 16.91 -7.56 14.32
N PHE A 11 16.36 -7.56 13.12
CA PHE A 11 17.11 -7.29 11.90
C PHE A 11 17.60 -5.84 11.85
N ILE A 12 16.75 -4.87 12.20
CA ILE A 12 17.13 -3.45 12.25
C ILE A 12 18.23 -3.23 13.30
N ASP A 13 18.14 -3.86 14.47
CA ASP A 13 19.15 -3.81 15.53
C ASP A 13 20.48 -4.44 15.10
N VAL A 14 20.46 -5.61 14.45
CA VAL A 14 21.67 -6.34 14.01
C VAL A 14 22.38 -5.63 12.86
N PHE A 15 21.63 -5.08 11.92
CA PHE A 15 22.19 -4.41 10.74
C PHE A 15 22.34 -2.89 10.92
N GLY A 16 21.99 -2.33 12.09
CA GLY A 16 22.06 -0.90 12.38
C GLY A 16 21.22 -0.05 11.43
N ILE A 17 20.14 -0.61 10.89
CA ILE A 17 19.23 0.11 9.99
C ILE A 17 18.54 1.19 10.82
N THR A 18 18.34 2.37 10.27
CA THR A 18 17.64 3.44 10.98
C THR A 18 16.23 2.97 11.35
N HIS A 19 15.96 2.89 12.65
CA HIS A 19 14.61 2.63 13.14
C HIS A 19 13.70 3.76 12.65
N PRO A 20 12.63 3.46 11.90
CA PRO A 20 11.72 4.50 11.48
C PRO A 20 11.08 5.11 12.72
N THR A 21 11.15 6.43 12.85
CA THR A 21 10.46 7.12 13.93
C THR A 21 8.95 6.91 13.77
N PRO A 22 8.15 7.03 14.86
CA PRO A 22 6.70 6.93 14.76
C PRO A 22 6.08 7.88 13.72
N GLU A 23 6.73 9.02 13.47
CA GLU A 23 6.36 9.95 12.40
C GLU A 23 6.70 9.43 11.00
N GLN A 24 7.85 8.79 10.82
CA GLN A 24 8.21 8.15 9.55
C GLN A 24 7.29 6.99 9.23
N GLU A 25 6.90 6.17 10.21
CA GLU A 25 5.92 5.10 10.01
C GLU A 25 4.55 5.66 9.62
N ARG A 26 4.08 6.72 10.28
CA ARG A 26 2.81 7.39 9.92
C ARG A 26 2.86 7.99 8.52
N THR A 27 3.97 8.60 8.16
CA THR A 27 4.17 9.21 6.83
C THR A 27 4.22 8.15 5.74
N ALA A 28 4.97 7.07 5.95
CA ALA A 28 5.03 5.93 5.04
C ALA A 28 3.65 5.26 4.91
N THR A 29 2.92 5.08 6.01
CA THR A 29 1.57 4.51 6.00
C THR A 29 0.60 5.37 5.18
N ARG A 30 0.64 6.70 5.34
CA ARG A 30 -0.18 7.62 4.53
C ARG A 30 0.19 7.58 3.06
N PHE A 31 1.48 7.57 2.74
CA PHE A 31 1.97 7.51 1.37
C PHE A 31 1.56 6.20 0.68
N ILE A 32 1.82 5.06 1.33
CA ILE A 32 1.44 3.74 0.83
C ILE A 32 -0.09 3.64 0.71
N GLY A 33 -0.83 4.13 1.70
CA GLY A 33 -2.30 4.17 1.67
C GLY A 33 -2.83 4.97 0.49
N ALA A 34 -2.26 6.15 0.21
CA ALA A 34 -2.64 6.97 -0.94
C ALA A 34 -2.33 6.27 -2.27
N LEU A 35 -1.16 5.64 -2.39
CA LEU A 35 -0.76 4.89 -3.57
C LEU A 35 -1.72 3.73 -3.85
N LEU A 36 -2.04 2.93 -2.82
CA LEU A 36 -3.01 1.84 -2.92
C LEU A 36 -4.41 2.34 -3.29
N GLY A 37 -4.81 3.49 -2.75
CA GLY A 37 -6.08 4.14 -3.11
C GLY A 37 -6.15 4.52 -4.59
N ILE A 38 -5.08 5.06 -5.16
CA ILE A 38 -4.98 5.39 -6.59
C ILE A 38 -5.07 4.12 -7.44
N ILE A 39 -4.35 3.06 -7.06
CA ILE A 39 -4.39 1.77 -7.78
C ILE A 39 -5.81 1.20 -7.76
N ALA A 40 -6.47 1.20 -6.60
CA ALA A 40 -7.84 0.72 -6.45
C ALA A 40 -8.83 1.54 -7.30
N ALA A 41 -8.71 2.87 -7.29
CA ALA A 41 -9.54 3.76 -8.12
C ALA A 41 -9.34 3.50 -9.62
N GLY A 42 -8.09 3.28 -10.05
CA GLY A 42 -7.76 2.92 -11.44
C GLY A 42 -8.41 1.59 -11.85
N MET A 43 -8.37 0.58 -10.99
CA MET A 43 -9.05 -0.71 -11.26
C MET A 43 -10.56 -0.55 -11.39
N ILE A 44 -11.20 0.21 -10.49
CA ILE A 44 -12.65 0.48 -10.55
C ILE A 44 -13.00 1.20 -11.86
N LEU A 45 -12.20 2.18 -12.27
CA LEU A 45 -12.41 2.91 -13.51
C LEU A 45 -12.31 1.99 -14.73
N ILE A 46 -11.31 1.12 -14.78
CA ILE A 46 -11.14 0.14 -15.86
C ILE A 46 -12.37 -0.78 -15.96
N VAL A 47 -12.81 -1.35 -14.83
CA VAL A 47 -13.98 -2.22 -14.78
C VAL A 47 -15.24 -1.48 -15.26
N PHE A 48 -15.44 -0.23 -14.81
CA PHE A 48 -16.54 0.60 -15.25
C PHE A 48 -16.53 0.88 -16.75
N LEU A 49 -15.35 1.18 -17.31
CA LEU A 49 -15.19 1.42 -18.74
C LEU A 49 -15.50 0.16 -19.56
N ILE A 50 -15.00 -1.01 -19.13
CA ILE A 50 -15.30 -2.30 -19.76
C ILE A 50 -16.80 -2.58 -19.74
N TYR A 51 -17.45 -2.39 -18.59
CA TYR A 51 -18.90 -2.55 -18.45
C TYR A 51 -19.66 -1.65 -19.43
N LYS A 52 -19.29 -0.37 -19.49
CA LYS A 52 -19.93 0.61 -20.38
C LYS A 52 -19.71 0.26 -21.87
N LEU A 53 -18.52 -0.18 -22.24
CA LEU A 53 -18.20 -0.63 -23.60
C LEU A 53 -19.01 -1.87 -23.98
N SER A 54 -19.09 -2.86 -23.09
CA SER A 54 -19.88 -4.08 -23.31
C SER A 54 -21.37 -3.80 -23.49
N HIS A 55 -21.94 -2.85 -22.75
CA HIS A 55 -23.37 -2.49 -22.84
C HIS A 55 -23.71 -1.60 -24.04
N ARG A 56 -22.71 -0.99 -24.70
CA ARG A 56 -22.93 -0.22 -25.94
C ARG A 56 -22.75 -1.06 -27.21
N ALA A 57 -22.17 -2.25 -27.09
CA ALA A 57 -21.91 -3.15 -28.20
C ALA A 57 -23.09 -4.11 -28.50
N PHE A 58 -24.09 -4.15 -27.61
CA PHE A 58 -25.39 -4.81 -27.78
C PHE A 58 -26.48 -3.75 -27.91
#